data_AF-A0AAV7VEQ8-F1
#
_entry.id   AF-A0AAV7VEQ8-F1
#
_cell.length_a   1.000
_cell.length_b   1.000
_cell.length_c   1.000
_cell.angle_alpha   90.00
_cell.angle_beta   90.00
_cell.angle_gamma   90.00
#
_symmetry.space_group_name_H-M   'P 1'
#
loop_
_entity.id
_entity.type
_entity.pdbx_description
1 polymer ?
#
loop_
_entity_poly.entity_id
_entity_poly.type
_entity_poly.pdbx_seq_one_letter_code
_entity_poly.pdbx_strand_id
1 'polypeptide(L)'
;MQNPEEDISSYVATLRGLALSCRFEQLSDSLIRDQIVRCAYNKKIREKLLMKDPNLEEAVQIAKAMEHTAVWLQEMDGSSREEK
;
A
#
# COMPACT_ATOMS: atom_id res chain seq x y z
N MET A 1 -1.15 -11.63 0.68
CA MET A 1 -1.99 -10.41 0.64
C MET A 1 -1.57 -9.53 1.81
N GLN A 2 -1.64 -8.20 1.71
CA GLN A 2 -1.40 -7.29 2.85
C GLN A 2 -2.41 -7.61 3.95
N ASN A 3 -1.96 -7.68 5.21
CA ASN A 3 -2.87 -7.88 6.34
C ASN A 3 -3.69 -6.61 6.63
N PRO A 4 -4.91 -6.71 7.20
CA PRO A 4 -5.73 -5.55 7.53
C PRO A 4 -5.05 -4.53 8.46
N GLU A 5 -4.23 -5.03 9.39
CA GLU A 5 -3.51 -4.24 10.41
C GLU A 5 -2.09 -3.85 9.96
N GLU A 6 -1.65 -4.29 8.77
CA GLU A 6 -0.31 -4.03 8.26
C GLU A 6 -0.35 -2.81 7.34
N ASP A 7 0.43 -1.77 7.64
CA ASP A 7 0.57 -0.61 6.75
C ASP A 7 1.39 -0.94 5.50
N ILE A 8 1.26 -0.11 4.45
CA ILE A 8 1.94 -0.40 3.19
C ILE A 8 3.47 -0.38 3.32
N SER A 9 4.04 0.40 4.24
CA SER A 9 5.50 0.46 4.42
C SER A 9 6.03 -0.85 4.97
N SER A 10 5.36 -1.38 6.00
CA SER A 10 5.68 -2.69 6.59
C SER A 10 5.52 -3.81 5.55
N TYR A 11 4.43 -3.77 4.78
CA TYR A 11 4.18 -4.73 3.72
C TYR A 11 5.28 -4.72 2.65
N VAL A 12 5.68 -3.54 2.18
CA VAL A 12 6.75 -3.38 1.18
C VAL A 12 8.10 -3.83 1.73
N ALA A 13 8.40 -3.56 3.00
CA ALA A 13 9.63 -4.04 3.64
C ALA A 13 9.70 -5.58 3.64
N THR A 14 8.59 -6.25 3.98
CA THR A 14 8.48 -7.71 3.91
C THR A 14 8.70 -8.22 2.47
N LEU A 15 8.07 -7.59 1.48
CA LEU A 15 8.24 -7.99 0.07
C LEU A 15 9.68 -7.79 -0.41
N ARG A 16 10.37 -6.72 0.00
CA ARG A 16 11.79 -6.51 -0.31
C ARG A 16 12.67 -7.59 0.31
N GLY A 17 12.42 -7.95 1.58
CA GLY A 17 13.11 -9.06 2.24
C GLY A 17 12.95 -10.40 1.50
N LEU A 18 11.73 -10.70 1.05
CA LEU A 18 11.45 -11.90 0.26
C LEU A 18 12.13 -11.85 -1.12
N ALA A 19 12.06 -10.73 -1.83
CA ALA A 19 12.67 -10.57 -3.15
C ALA A 19 14.20 -10.77 -3.13
N LEU A 20 14.88 -10.31 -2.07
CA LEU A 20 16.31 -10.55 -1.85
C LEU A 20 16.62 -12.05 -1.75
N SER A 21 15.78 -12.82 -1.06
CA SER A 21 15.96 -14.27 -0.92
C SER A 21 15.78 -15.02 -2.25
N CYS A 22 14.92 -14.50 -3.12
CA CYS A 22 14.56 -15.12 -4.39
C CYS A 22 15.50 -14.79 -5.55
N ARG A 23 16.39 -13.81 -5.40
CA ARG A 23 17.33 -13.35 -6.45
C ARG A 23 16.63 -12.99 -7.77
N PHE A 24 15.56 -12.22 -7.70
CA PHE A 24 14.84 -11.74 -8.89
C PHE A 24 15.61 -10.70 -9.71
N GLU A 25 16.84 -10.35 -9.30
CA GLU A 25 17.70 -9.37 -9.96
C GLU A 25 16.92 -8.08 -10.31
N GLN A 26 16.85 -7.74 -11.60
CA GLN A 26 16.24 -6.52 -12.12
C GLN A 26 14.70 -6.54 -12.06
N LEU A 27 14.09 -7.72 -11.88
CA LEU A 27 12.63 -7.88 -11.82
C LEU A 27 12.05 -7.57 -10.42
N SER A 28 12.92 -7.43 -9.41
CA SER A 28 12.50 -7.24 -8.01
C SER A 28 11.46 -6.13 -7.87
N ASP A 29 11.72 -4.95 -8.44
CA ASP A 29 10.83 -3.80 -8.28
C ASP A 29 9.49 -3.98 -9.04
N SER A 30 9.53 -4.56 -10.25
CA SER A 30 8.31 -4.87 -11.02
C SER A 30 7.44 -5.88 -10.27
N LEU A 31 8.02 -6.93 -9.71
CA LEU A 31 7.29 -7.96 -8.98
C LEU A 31 6.69 -7.42 -7.67
N ILE A 32 7.43 -6.58 -6.95
CA ILE A 32 6.92 -5.93 -5.74
C ILE A 32 5.77 -4.99 -6.11
N ARG A 33 5.89 -4.20 -7.17
CA ARG A 33 4.80 -3.34 -7.67
C ARG A 33 3.56 -4.16 -8.00
N ASP A 34 3.71 -5.22 -8.78
CA ASP A 34 2.59 -6.08 -9.18
C ASP A 34 1.91 -6.71 -7.97
N GLN A 35 2.70 -7.04 -6.96
CA GLN A 35 2.20 -7.54 -5.69
C GLN A 35 1.42 -6.47 -4.92
N ILE A 36 1.88 -5.21 -4.88
CA ILE A 36 1.10 -4.10 -4.29
C ILE A 36 -0.24 -3.92 -5.02
N VAL A 37 -0.22 -3.85 -6.35
CA VAL A 37 -1.44 -3.67 -7.18
C VAL A 37 -2.45 -4.79 -6.94
N ARG A 38 -1.98 -6.04 -6.83
CA ARG A 38 -2.85 -7.21 -6.65
C ARG A 38 -3.31 -7.40 -5.21
N CYS A 39 -2.43 -7.15 -4.24
CA CYS A 39 -2.54 -7.66 -2.88
C CYS A 39 -2.61 -6.59 -1.80
N ALA A 40 -2.60 -5.29 -2.13
CA ALA A 40 -2.94 -4.25 -1.15
C ALA A 40 -4.34 -4.52 -0.57
N TYR A 41 -4.49 -4.32 0.74
CA TYR A 41 -5.71 -4.61 1.48
C TYR A 41 -6.86 -3.71 1.01
N ASN A 42 -6.58 -2.40 0.89
CA ASN A 42 -7.56 -1.42 0.45
C ASN A 42 -7.85 -1.54 -1.05
N LYS A 43 -9.10 -1.88 -1.38
CA LYS A 43 -9.56 -2.01 -2.78
C LYS A 43 -9.38 -0.73 -3.58
N LYS A 44 -9.60 0.45 -2.99
CA LYS A 44 -9.45 1.74 -3.69
C LYS A 44 -7.99 2.01 -4.08
N ILE A 45 -7.05 1.58 -3.23
CA ILE A 45 -5.62 1.64 -3.55
C ILE A 45 -5.34 0.76 -4.77
N ARG A 46 -5.79 -0.49 -4.77
CA ARG A 46 -5.61 -1.41 -5.91
C ARG A 46 -6.19 -0.84 -7.22
N GLU A 47 -7.42 -0.34 -7.17
CA GLU A 47 -8.08 0.28 -8.34
C GLU A 47 -7.30 1.50 -8.84
N LYS A 48 -6.85 2.38 -7.94
CA LYS A 48 -6.08 3.57 -8.30
C LYS A 48 -4.74 3.23 -8.94
N LEU A 49 -4.02 2.27 -8.40
CA LEU A 49 -2.73 1.83 -8.91
C LEU A 49 -2.88 1.13 -10.26
N LEU A 50 -3.90 0.29 -10.43
CA LEU A 50 -4.18 -0.40 -11.70
C LEU A 50 -4.47 0.59 -12.84
N MET A 51 -5.15 1.70 -12.55
CA MET A 51 -5.43 2.73 -13.56
C MET A 51 -4.22 3.60 -13.93
N LYS A 52 -3.31 3.85 -12.98
CA LYS A 52 -2.18 4.76 -13.18
C LYS A 52 -0.92 4.06 -13.73
N ASP A 53 -0.81 2.75 -13.55
CA ASP A 53 0.37 1.93 -13.86
C ASP A 53 1.71 2.58 -13.41
N PRO A 54 1.85 2.94 -12.12
CA PRO A 54 3.03 3.63 -11.62
C PRO A 54 4.25 2.70 -11.52
N ASN A 55 5.44 3.29 -11.44
CA ASN A 55 6.62 2.53 -10.98
C ASN A 55 6.52 2.21 -9.46
N LEU A 56 7.44 1.40 -8.92
CA LEU A 56 7.36 0.97 -7.52
C LEU A 56 7.38 2.15 -6.53
N GLU A 57 8.28 3.12 -6.72
CA GLU A 57 8.39 4.31 -5.87
C GLU A 57 7.05 5.06 -5.81
N GLU A 58 6.50 5.36 -6.99
CA GLU A 58 5.22 6.04 -7.15
C GLU A 58 4.06 5.24 -6.53
N ALA A 59 4.04 3.92 -6.72
CA ALA A 59 3.01 3.05 -6.17
C ALA A 59 2.99 3.11 -4.64
N VAL A 60 4.17 3.08 -4.03
CA VAL A 60 4.35 3.19 -2.57
C VAL A 60 3.88 4.55 -2.08
N GLN A 61 4.28 5.64 -2.75
CA GLN A 61 3.86 6.99 -2.35
C GLN A 61 2.34 7.19 -2.42
N ILE A 62 1.70 6.71 -3.50
CA ILE A 62 0.25 6.78 -3.66
C ILE A 62 -0.45 5.99 -2.55
N ALA A 63 -0.01 4.75 -2.30
CA ALA A 63 -0.61 3.91 -1.30
C ALA A 63 -0.49 4.52 0.10
N LYS A 64 0.70 5.03 0.47
CA LYS A 64 0.91 5.73 1.76
C LYS A 64 -0.01 6.92 1.91
N ALA A 65 -0.06 7.79 0.90
CA ALA A 65 -0.91 8.99 0.94
C ALA A 65 -2.39 8.62 1.14
N MET A 66 -2.85 7.54 0.49
CA MET A 66 -4.23 7.06 0.63
C MET A 66 -4.51 6.42 2.00
N GLU A 67 -3.58 5.66 2.57
CA GLU A 67 -3.69 5.11 3.92
C GLU A 67 -3.75 6.23 4.96
N HIS A 68 -2.85 7.22 4.88
CA HIS A 68 -2.90 8.39 5.74
C HIS A 68 -4.24 9.14 5.59
N THR A 69 -4.66 9.46 4.36
CA THR A 69 -5.94 10.16 4.15
C THR A 69 -7.11 9.39 4.75
N ALA A 70 -7.12 8.05 4.69
CA ALA A 70 -8.16 7.23 5.30
C ALA A 70 -8.17 7.34 6.83
N VAL A 71 -7.00 7.29 7.47
CA VAL A 71 -6.86 7.45 8.93
C VAL A 71 -7.33 8.84 9.36
N TRP A 72 -6.85 9.89 8.69
CA TRP A 72 -7.24 11.28 8.97
C TRP A 72 -8.76 11.48 8.86
N LEU A 73 -9.40 10.90 7.83
CA LEU A 73 -10.85 10.98 7.68
C LEU A 73 -11.61 10.25 8.80
N GLN A 74 -11.09 9.13 9.31
CA GLN A 74 -11.67 8.42 10.44
C GLN A 74 -11.55 9.22 11.75
N GLU A 75 -10.39 9.83 12.00
CA GLU A 75 -10.17 10.69 13.18
C GLU A 75 -11.09 11.92 13.17
N MET A 76 -11.29 12.53 12.01
CA MET A 76 -12.21 13.67 11.84
C MET A 76 -13.68 13.29 12.05
N ASP A 77 -14.12 12.13 11.55
CA ASP A 77 -15.48 11.60 11.75
C ASP A 77 -15.70 11.14 13.21
N GLY A 78 -14.67 10.60 13.87
CA GLY A 78 -14.69 10.23 15.29
C GLY A 78 -14.80 11.43 16.21
N SER A 79 -14.01 12.48 15.95
CA SER A 79 -14.05 13.75 16.71
C SER A 79 -15.40 14.46 16.60
N SER A 80 -16.17 14.20 15.53
CA SER A 80 -17.51 14.77 15.33
C SER A 80 -18.61 14.06 16.15
N ARG A 81 -18.32 12.92 16.79
CA ARG A 81 -19.31 12.10 17.52
C ARG A 81 -19.22 12.19 19.04
N GLU A 82 -18.17 12.78 19.59
CA GLU A 82 -17.93 12.87 21.04
C GLU A 82 -18.59 14.10 21.71
N GLU A 83 -19.37 14.90 20.97
CA GLU A 83 -20.06 16.09 21.52
C GLU A 83 -21.53 15.84 21.94
N LYS A 84 -21.90 14.63 22.39
CA LYS A 84 -23.26 14.36 22.93
C LYS A 84 -23.28 13.75 24.32
#